data_AF-V4HX56-F1
#
_entry.id   AF-V4HX56-F1
#
_cell.length_a   1.000
_cell.length_b   1.000
_cell.length_c   1.000
_cell.angle_alpha   90.00
_cell.angle_beta   90.00
_cell.angle_gamma   90.00
#
_symmetry.space_group_name_H-M   'P 1'
#
loop_
_entity.id
_entity.type
_entity.pdbx_description
1 polymer ?
#
loop_
_entity_poly.entity_id
_entity_poly.type
_entity_poly.pdbx_seq_one_letter_code
_entity_poly.pdbx_strand_id
1 'polypeptide(L)' 'MNKPTSVEQAPQHVKLAVDLIMLLEQNQVPPQQVLDALEIVKQDYLKKAHTELEQKNQI' A
#
# COMPACT_ATOMS: atom_id res chain seq x y z
N MET A 1 17.55 1.39 27.06
CA MET A 1 16.08 1.33 26.94
C MET A 1 15.76 1.37 25.45
N ASN A 2 15.75 0.22 24.77
CA ASN A 2 15.47 0.19 23.34
C ASN A 2 13.94 0.22 23.19
N LYS A 3 13.38 1.41 22.93
CA LYS A 3 11.97 1.51 22.56
C LYS A 3 11.82 0.73 21.26
N PRO A 4 11.01 -0.35 21.20
CA PRO A 4 10.62 -0.91 19.91
C PRO A 4 9.97 0.22 19.13
N THR A 5 10.52 0.53 17.97
CA THR A 5 9.95 1.55 17.08
C THR A 5 8.52 1.11 16.76
N SER A 6 7.56 2.00 16.97
CA SER A 6 6.11 1.77 16.85
C SER A 6 5.64 1.10 15.55
N VAL A 7 6.52 0.99 14.55
CA VAL A 7 6.31 0.35 13.25
C VAL A 7 6.24 -1.18 13.38
N GLU A 8 7.02 -1.82 14.26
CA GLU A 8 7.04 -3.29 14.40
C GLU A 8 5.71 -3.87 14.90
N GLN A 9 4.94 -3.07 15.64
CA GLN A 9 3.62 -3.43 16.18
C GLN A 9 2.46 -2.89 15.34
N ALA A 10 2.74 -2.13 14.27
CA ALA A 10 1.71 -1.53 13.45
C ALA A 10 0.92 -2.58 12.63
N PRO A 11 -0.35 -2.31 12.27
CA PRO A 11 -1.10 -3.14 11.33
C PRO A 11 -0.34 -3.34 10.02
N GLN A 12 -0.56 -4.49 9.37
CA GLN A 12 0.18 -4.87 8.15
C GLN A 12 0.12 -3.81 7.04
N HIS A 13 -1.04 -3.17 6.86
CA HIS A 13 -1.21 -2.12 5.84
C HIS A 13 -0.39 -0.86 6.16
N VAL A 14 -0.17 -0.55 7.44
CA VAL A 14 0.65 0.60 7.86
C VAL A 14 2.12 0.30 7.56
N LYS A 15 2.60 -0.91 7.89
CA LYS A 15 3.97 -1.35 7.57
C LYS A 15 4.24 -1.28 6.07
N LEU A 16 3.31 -1.82 5.27
CA LEU A 16 3.40 -1.79 3.82
C LEU A 16 3.46 -0.36 3.26
N ALA A 17 2.68 0.56 3.81
CA ALA A 17 2.73 1.97 3.41
C ALA A 17 4.10 2.60 3.72
N VAL A 18 4.68 2.31 4.89
CA VAL A 18 6.01 2.79 5.28
C VAL A 18 7.09 2.23 4.34
N ASP A 19 7.06 0.92 4.05
CA ASP A 19 8.01 0.29 3.14
C ASP A 19 7.93 0.89 1.72
N LEU A 20 6.71 1.15 1.24
CA LEU A 20 6.47 1.75 -0.07
C LEU A 20 6.99 3.20 -0.12
N ILE A 21 6.74 4.01 0.91
CA ILE A 21 7.25 5.39 0.99
C ILE A 21 8.78 5.37 0.96
N MET A 22 9.41 4.53 1.78
CA MET A 22 10.87 4.40 1.83
C MET A 22 11.44 4.02 0.46
N LEU A 23 10.82 3.08 -0.26
CA LEU A 23 11.25 2.71 -1.60
C LEU A 23 11.17 3.89 -2.60
N LEU A 24 10.07 4.65 -2.56
CA LEU A 24 9.85 5.77 -3.48
C LEU A 24 10.80 6.94 -3.19
N GLU A 25 11.09 7.21 -1.91
CA GLU A 25 12.08 8.20 -1.49
C GLU A 25 13.50 7.82 -1.94
N GLN A 26 13.89 6.55 -1.77
CA GLN A 26 15.20 6.05 -2.22
C GLN A 26 15.38 6.19 -3.74
N ASN A 27 14.29 6.06 -4.50
CA ASN A 27 14.28 6.27 -5.94
C ASN A 27 14.08 7.73 -6.35
N GLN A 28 14.02 8.68 -5.40
CA GLN A 28 13.86 10.11 -5.62
C GLN A 28 12.63 10.45 -6.48
N VAL A 29 11.56 9.66 -6.35
CA VAL A 29 10.34 9.88 -7.13
C VAL A 29 9.63 11.14 -6.61
N PRO A 30 9.28 12.12 -7.48
CA PRO A 30 8.59 13.32 -7.04
C PRO A 30 7.22 13.02 -6.40
N PRO A 31 6.81 13.73 -5.33
CA PRO A 31 5.56 13.45 -4.63
C PRO A 31 4.33 13.43 -5.55
N GLN A 32 4.25 14.34 -6.52
CA GLN A 32 3.12 14.37 -7.45
C GLN A 32 3.05 13.10 -8.32
N GLN A 33 4.20 12.63 -8.80
CA GLN A 33 4.28 11.41 -9.59
C GLN A 33 3.96 10.16 -8.75
N VAL A 34 4.33 10.15 -7.46
CA VAL A 34 3.92 9.12 -6.51
C VAL A 34 2.40 9.11 -6.36
N LEU A 35 1.76 10.26 -6.14
CA LEU A 35 0.32 10.35 -5.95
C LEU A 35 -0.45 9.87 -7.18
N ASP A 36 -0.02 10.28 -8.38
CA ASP A 36 -0.64 9.84 -9.63
C ASP A 36 -0.51 8.32 -9.83
N ALA A 37 0.65 7.74 -9.51
CA ALA A 37 0.87 6.29 -9.56
C ALA A 37 0.04 5.53 -8.52
N LEU A 38 -0.08 6.06 -7.30
CA LEU A 38 -0.86 5.44 -6.23
C LEU A 38 -2.36 5.42 -6.55
N GLU A 39 -2.88 6.43 -7.26
CA GLU A 39 -4.27 6.40 -7.72
C GLU A 39 -4.48 5.27 -8.73
N ILE A 40 -3.56 5.06 -9.68
CA ILE A 40 -3.62 3.94 -10.64
C ILE A 40 -3.59 2.59 -9.89
N VAL A 41 -2.65 2.41 -8.96
CA VAL A 41 -2.53 1.20 -8.15
C VAL A 41 -3.82 0.93 -7.36
N LYS A 42 -4.36 1.96 -6.69
CA LYS A 42 -5.61 1.87 -5.95
C LYS A 42 -6.76 1.39 -6.85
N GLN A 43 -6.91 1.98 -8.03
CA GLN A 43 -7.97 1.59 -8.97
C GLN A 43 -7.82 0.13 -9.45
N ASP A 44 -6.59 -0.34 -9.68
CA ASP A 44 -6.32 -1.74 -10.05
C ASP A 44 -6.71 -2.72 -8.92
N TYR A 45 -6.32 -2.44 -7.68
CA TYR A 45 -6.67 -3.28 -6.54
C TYR A 45 -8.17 -3.24 -6.20
N LEU A 46 -8.85 -2.10 -6.40
CA LEU A 46 -10.31 -2.02 -6.26
C LEU A 46 -11.02 -2.94 -7.27
N LYS A 47 -10.56 -2.97 -8.53
CA LYS A 47 -11.09 -3.89 -9.55
C LYS A 47 -10.87 -5.34 -9.16
N LYS A 48 -9.66 -5.70 -8.71
CA LYS A 48 -9.34 -7.06 -8.25
C LYS A 48 -10.22 -7.47 -7.07
N ALA A 49 -10.38 -6.60 -6.08
CA ALA A 49 -11.25 -6.86 -4.93
C ALA A 49 -12.71 -7.08 -5.35
N HIS A 50 -13.21 -6.31 -6.32
CA HIS A 50 -14.55 -6.51 -6.87
C HIS A 50 -14.67 -7.87 -7.56
N THR A 51 -13.72 -8.23 -8.43
CA THR A 51 -13.71 -9.54 -9.10
C THR A 51 -13.63 -10.69 -8.10
N GLU A 52 -12.83 -10.58 -7.04
CA GLU A 52 -12.76 -11.59 -5.98
C GLU A 52 -14.08 -11.74 -5.21
N LEU A 53 -14.80 -10.63 -4.97
CA LEU A 53 -16.13 -10.66 -4.36
C LEU A 53 -17.15 -11.34 -5.27
N GLU A 54 -17.14 -11.03 -6.57
CA GLU A 54 -18.00 -11.66 -7.58
C GLU A 54 -17.74 -13.16 -7.69
N GLN A 55 -16.48 -13.59 -7.62
CA GLN A 55 -16.09 -15.00 -7.63
C GLN A 55 -16.54 -15.73 -6.37
N LYS A 56 -16.42 -15.11 -5.19
CA LYS A 56 -16.87 -15.70 -3.91
C LYS A 56 -18.39 -15.86 -3.82
N ASN A 57 -19.16 -14.99 -4.47
CA ASN A 57 -20.63 -15.05 -4.48
C ASN A 57 -21.18 -16.08 -5.49
N GLN A 58 -20.32 -16.75 -6.26
CA GLN A 58 -20.69 -17.77 -7.26
C GLN A 58 -20.40 -19.22 -6.78
N ILE A 59 -20.02 -19.40 -5.50
CA ILE A 59 -19.72 -20.68 -4.84
C ILE A 59 -20.68 -20.86 -3.66
#